data_AF-A0A242DHY6-F1
#
_entry.id   AF-A0A242DHY6-F1
#
_cell.length_a   1.000
_cell.length_b   1.000
_cell.length_c   1.000
_cell.angle_alpha   90.00
_cell.angle_beta   90.00
_cell.angle_gamma   90.00
#
_symmetry.space_group_name_H-M   'P 1'
#
loop_
_entity.id
_entity.type
_entity.pdbx_description
1 polymer ?
#
loop_
_entity_poly.entity_id
_entity_poly.type
_entity_poly.pdbx_seq_one_letter_code
_entity_poly.pdbx_strand_id
1 'polypeptide(L)'
;MADLYLDKEMMKRKSSQSTIWGVPIKTKLNAEAKRKLKKEAPNEYQMMVQENKAIEHIIQKILNNQQLDSEEQSGMKNRVLGDWTIKKANAEGIDYLLAIYYQSGKQKIVSIYDLKKSKVIDATSGKTGKKRVRWDKGESLVSIPEFEPCAVNNTIVNLGRGFSHPQRLIFQSSISD
;
A
#
# COMPACT_ATOMS: atom_id res chain seq x y z
N MET A 1 8.87 18.62 -0.57
CA MET A 1 7.97 17.48 -0.88
C MET A 1 8.73 16.18 -0.63
N ALA A 2 8.07 15.03 -0.47
CA ALA A 2 8.75 13.75 -0.28
C ALA A 2 8.93 13.06 -1.64
N ASP A 3 10.15 12.63 -1.96
CA ASP A 3 10.46 12.01 -3.26
C ASP A 3 9.92 10.59 -3.33
N LEU A 4 9.34 10.22 -4.47
CA LEU A 4 8.80 8.90 -4.75
C LEU A 4 9.75 8.09 -5.65
N TYR A 5 10.10 6.90 -5.19
CA TYR A 5 10.93 5.94 -5.91
C TYR A 5 10.01 4.87 -6.51
N LEU A 6 10.03 4.77 -7.84
CA LEU A 6 9.11 3.96 -8.65
C LEU A 6 9.89 2.92 -9.47
N ASP A 7 9.21 1.82 -9.81
CA ASP A 7 9.65 0.95 -10.90
C ASP A 7 9.55 1.72 -12.25
N LYS A 8 10.70 1.92 -12.87
CA LYS A 8 10.88 2.66 -14.12
C LYS A 8 10.16 2.01 -15.30
N GLU A 9 10.11 0.68 -15.37
CA GLU A 9 9.49 -0.07 -16.46
C GLU A 9 7.96 -0.03 -16.38
N MET A 10 7.40 -0.10 -15.17
CA MET A 10 5.96 0.08 -14.96
C MET A 10 5.50 1.46 -15.43
N MET A 11 6.25 2.51 -15.06
CA MET A 11 5.92 3.90 -15.41
C MET A 11 5.96 4.16 -16.92
N LYS A 12 6.96 3.60 -17.61
CA LYS A 12 7.06 3.70 -19.07
C LYS A 12 5.88 3.07 -19.81
N ARG A 13 5.29 2.00 -19.26
CA ARG A 13 4.18 1.26 -19.91
C ARG A 13 2.79 1.83 -19.59
N LYS A 14 2.65 2.72 -18.60
CA LYS A 14 1.36 3.05 -17.96
C LYS A 14 0.99 4.54 -17.99
N SER A 15 1.53 5.31 -18.92
CA SER A 15 1.51 6.79 -18.97
C SER A 15 0.14 7.51 -18.93
N SER A 16 -1.00 6.84 -18.79
CA SER A 16 -2.32 7.51 -18.80
C SER A 16 -3.47 6.85 -18.00
N GLN A 17 -3.26 5.83 -17.17
CA GLN A 17 -4.40 5.06 -16.61
C GLN A 17 -4.85 5.48 -15.19
N SER A 18 -6.17 5.69 -15.06
CA SER A 18 -6.94 6.05 -13.85
C SER A 18 -7.15 4.92 -12.84
N THR A 19 -6.60 3.74 -13.09
CA THR A 19 -6.92 2.49 -12.38
C THR A 19 -5.83 2.05 -11.39
N ILE A 20 -4.80 2.87 -11.18
CA ILE A 20 -3.68 2.62 -10.25
C ILE A 20 -3.88 3.39 -8.95
N TRP A 21 -3.77 2.68 -7.82
CA TRP A 21 -3.93 3.26 -6.48
C TRP A 21 -2.74 2.93 -5.58
N GLY A 22 -2.30 3.91 -4.79
CA GLY A 22 -1.28 3.75 -3.78
C GLY A 22 -1.91 3.42 -2.43
N VAL A 23 -1.42 2.37 -1.76
CA VAL A 23 -1.82 2.00 -0.41
C VAL A 23 -0.68 2.16 0.58
N PRO A 24 -0.88 2.87 1.69
CA PRO A 24 0.16 3.07 2.69
C PRO A 24 0.39 1.82 3.54
N ILE A 25 1.63 1.33 3.59
CA ILE A 25 2.02 0.27 4.50
C ILE A 25 2.58 0.87 5.78
N LYS A 26 1.75 0.82 6.83
CA LYS A 26 2.14 1.23 8.17
C LYS A 26 2.72 0.04 8.91
N THR A 27 3.90 0.24 9.47
CA THR A 27 4.62 -0.71 10.33
C THR A 27 4.60 -0.30 11.80
N LYS A 28 3.85 0.75 12.13
CA LYS A 28 3.70 1.26 13.49
C LYS A 28 2.25 1.62 13.74
N LEU A 29 1.79 1.31 14.94
CA LEU A 29 0.52 1.82 15.45
C LEU A 29 0.62 3.33 15.66
N ASN A 30 -0.45 4.06 15.38
CA ASN A 30 -0.52 5.47 15.77
C ASN A 30 -0.53 5.59 17.31
N ALA A 31 -0.10 6.74 17.82
CA ALA A 31 0.06 6.94 19.26
C ALA A 31 -1.26 6.76 20.03
N GLU A 32 -2.38 7.17 19.43
CA GLU A 32 -3.72 7.09 20.01
C GLU A 32 -4.21 5.63 20.13
N ALA A 33 -4.15 4.84 19.05
CA ALA A 33 -4.51 3.43 19.06
C ALA A 33 -3.58 2.63 19.98
N LYS A 34 -2.29 2.97 20.03
CA LYS A 34 -1.36 2.36 21.00
C LYS A 34 -1.82 2.61 22.43
N ARG A 35 -2.15 3.85 22.81
CA ARG A 35 -2.62 4.19 24.16
C ARG A 35 -3.94 3.48 24.48
N LYS A 36 -4.89 3.48 23.55
CA LYS A 36 -6.21 2.87 23.71
C LYS A 36 -6.14 1.35 23.84
N LEU A 37 -5.51 0.67 22.89
CA LEU A 37 -5.38 -0.80 22.89
C LEU A 37 -4.57 -1.30 24.08
N LYS A 38 -3.50 -0.60 24.48
CA LYS A 38 -2.72 -0.99 25.66
C LYS A 38 -3.55 -0.94 26.95
N LYS A 39 -4.57 -0.09 27.02
CA LYS A 39 -5.47 0.04 28.19
C LYS A 39 -6.67 -0.90 28.10
N GLU A 40 -7.31 -0.99 26.93
CA GLU A 40 -8.61 -1.64 26.76
C GLU A 40 -8.52 -3.09 26.26
N ALA A 41 -7.46 -3.45 25.52
CA ALA A 41 -7.28 -4.78 24.95
C ALA A 41 -5.78 -5.15 24.82
N PRO A 42 -5.09 -5.43 25.95
CA PRO A 42 -3.64 -5.65 25.97
C PRO A 42 -3.15 -6.80 25.08
N ASN A 43 -3.94 -7.88 24.97
CA ASN A 43 -3.60 -9.02 24.11
C ASN A 43 -3.70 -8.65 22.63
N GLU A 44 -4.77 -7.95 22.22
CA GLU A 44 -4.93 -7.42 20.85
C GLU A 44 -3.79 -6.44 20.52
N TYR A 45 -3.38 -5.60 21.47
CA TYR A 45 -2.21 -4.74 21.32
C TYR A 45 -0.93 -5.53 21.05
N GLN A 46 -0.65 -6.59 21.82
CA GLN A 46 0.55 -7.42 21.61
C GLN A 46 0.56 -8.08 20.23
N MET A 47 -0.57 -8.64 19.80
CA MET A 47 -0.73 -9.22 18.47
C MET A 47 -0.44 -8.19 17.37
N MET A 48 -1.05 -7.00 17.44
CA MET A 48 -0.81 -5.95 16.45
C MET A 48 0.65 -5.46 16.43
N VAL A 49 1.34 -5.49 17.57
CA VAL A 49 2.79 -5.17 17.61
C VAL A 49 3.60 -6.24 16.90
N GLN A 50 3.27 -7.52 17.07
CA GLN A 50 3.94 -8.62 16.38
C GLN A 50 3.69 -8.57 14.87
N GLU A 51 2.45 -8.37 14.44
CA GLU A 51 2.10 -8.21 13.02
C GLU A 51 2.86 -7.06 12.37
N ASN A 52 2.92 -5.90 13.04
CA ASN A 52 3.67 -4.75 12.55
C ASN A 52 5.18 -5.01 12.45
N LYS A 53 5.75 -5.78 13.39
CA LYS A 53 7.16 -6.20 13.33
C LYS A 53 7.42 -7.14 12.15
N ALA A 54 6.52 -8.09 11.91
CA ALA A 54 6.61 -9.01 10.78
C ALA A 54 6.57 -8.24 9.45
N ILE A 55 5.64 -7.29 9.30
CA ILE A 55 5.58 -6.46 8.09
C ILE A 55 6.83 -5.58 7.94
N GLU A 56 7.35 -4.99 9.02
CA GLU A 56 8.62 -4.23 8.95
C GLU A 56 9.77 -5.13 8.48
N HIS A 57 9.86 -6.37 8.99
CA HIS A 57 10.89 -7.32 8.56
C HIS A 57 10.80 -7.63 7.06
N ILE A 58 9.60 -7.90 6.56
CA ILE A 58 9.35 -8.14 5.13
C ILE A 58 9.77 -6.94 4.28
N ILE A 59 9.44 -5.72 4.71
CA ILE A 59 9.86 -4.50 4.01
C ILE A 59 11.38 -4.38 3.98
N GLN A 60 12.07 -4.62 5.10
CA GLN A 60 13.54 -4.58 5.12
C GLN A 60 14.16 -5.62 4.19
N LYS A 61 13.60 -6.83 4.10
CA LYS A 61 14.04 -7.84 3.12
C LYS A 61 13.91 -7.33 1.69
N ILE A 62 12.76 -6.77 1.31
CA ILE A 62 12.55 -6.18 -0.03
C ILE A 62 13.56 -5.07 -0.30
N LEU A 63 13.75 -4.14 0.65
CA LEU A 63 14.69 -3.02 0.50
C LEU A 63 16.15 -3.47 0.39
N ASN A 64 16.47 -4.65 0.90
CA ASN A 64 17.81 -5.26 0.85
C ASN A 64 17.93 -6.31 -0.26
N ASN A 65 16.99 -6.38 -1.21
CA ASN A 65 16.99 -7.37 -2.30
C ASN A 65 17.01 -8.83 -1.85
N GLN A 66 16.44 -9.11 -0.68
CA GLN A 66 16.34 -10.46 -0.14
C GLN A 66 15.03 -11.12 -0.61
N GLN A 67 15.12 -12.40 -0.93
CA GLN A 67 13.95 -13.19 -1.32
C GLN A 67 13.02 -13.37 -0.12
N LEU A 68 11.72 -13.19 -0.38
CA LEU A 68 10.66 -13.47 0.59
C LEU A 68 10.22 -14.93 0.49
N ASP A 69 10.00 -15.57 1.62
CA ASP A 69 9.34 -16.88 1.65
C ASP A 69 7.83 -16.77 1.38
N SER A 70 7.14 -17.92 1.27
CA SER A 70 5.70 -17.98 0.98
C SER A 70 4.83 -17.33 2.05
N GLU A 71 5.23 -17.42 3.32
CA GLU A 71 4.49 -16.85 4.44
C GLU A 71 4.62 -15.32 4.42
N GLU A 72 5.83 -14.82 4.18
CA GLU A 72 6.15 -13.41 4.04
C GLU A 72 5.42 -12.75 2.87
N GLN A 73 5.40 -13.42 1.72
CA GLN A 73 4.63 -12.99 0.55
C GLN A 73 3.13 -12.92 0.86
N SER A 74 2.60 -13.93 1.57
CA SER A 74 1.21 -13.97 2.01
C SER A 74 0.89 -12.85 3.01
N GLY A 75 1.79 -12.59 3.97
CA GLY A 75 1.66 -11.52 4.95
C GLY A 75 1.57 -10.14 4.30
N MET A 76 2.48 -9.84 3.36
CA MET A 76 2.44 -8.58 2.60
C MET A 76 1.16 -8.48 1.75
N LYS A 77 0.79 -9.57 1.08
CA LYS A 77 -0.44 -9.62 0.27
C LYS A 77 -1.68 -9.32 1.11
N ASN A 78 -1.84 -9.97 2.25
CA ASN A 78 -2.98 -9.74 3.14
C ASN A 78 -3.00 -8.32 3.68
N ARG A 79 -1.82 -7.73 3.93
CA ARG A 79 -1.70 -6.34 4.37
C ARG A 79 -2.18 -5.35 3.30
N VAL A 80 -1.86 -5.62 2.04
CA VAL A 80 -2.20 -4.77 0.89
C VAL A 80 -3.65 -4.94 0.45
N LEU A 81 -4.13 -6.18 0.36
CA LEU A 81 -5.51 -6.52 -0.06
C LEU A 81 -6.53 -6.44 1.08
N GLY A 82 -6.12 -5.98 2.26
CA GLY A 82 -6.94 -5.94 3.46
C GLY A 82 -8.14 -5.01 3.38
N ASP A 83 -8.76 -4.74 4.53
CA ASP A 83 -10.01 -3.99 4.59
C ASP A 83 -9.77 -2.48 4.55
N TRP A 84 -10.15 -1.85 3.45
CA TRP A 84 -9.96 -0.43 3.22
C TRP A 84 -11.26 0.36 3.29
N THR A 85 -11.17 1.57 3.82
CA THR A 85 -12.29 2.51 3.85
C THR A 85 -12.38 3.26 2.52
N ILE A 86 -12.94 2.61 1.50
CA ILE A 86 -13.17 3.16 0.16
C ILE A 86 -14.58 2.77 -0.32
N LYS A 87 -15.21 3.63 -1.12
CA LYS A 87 -16.51 3.30 -1.75
C LYS A 87 -16.32 2.14 -2.72
N LYS A 88 -17.22 1.15 -2.69
CA LYS A 88 -17.18 -0.04 -3.55
C LYS A 88 -17.03 0.30 -5.04
N ALA A 89 -17.84 1.23 -5.56
CA ALA A 89 -17.75 1.68 -6.95
C ALA A 89 -16.37 2.22 -7.35
N ASN A 90 -15.64 2.85 -6.41
CA ASN A 90 -14.28 3.30 -6.68
C ASN A 90 -13.27 2.15 -6.63
N ALA A 91 -13.49 1.18 -5.75
CA ALA A 91 -12.64 0.00 -5.61
C ALA A 91 -12.77 -0.97 -6.79
N GLU A 92 -13.95 -1.09 -7.39
CA GLU A 92 -14.21 -1.93 -8.56
C GLU A 92 -13.47 -1.43 -9.81
N GLY A 93 -13.15 -0.14 -9.88
CA GLY A 93 -12.36 0.46 -10.97
C GLY A 93 -10.84 0.42 -10.77
N ILE A 94 -10.33 -0.35 -9.78
CA ILE A 94 -8.89 -0.44 -9.48
C ILE A 94 -8.31 -1.70 -10.12
N ASP A 95 -7.37 -1.54 -11.03
CA ASP A 95 -6.63 -2.64 -11.64
C ASP A 95 -5.35 -2.98 -10.88
N TYR A 96 -4.73 -1.99 -10.23
CA TYR A 96 -3.44 -2.15 -9.56
C TYR A 96 -3.40 -1.46 -8.21
N LEU A 97 -2.87 -2.18 -7.21
CA LEU A 97 -2.46 -1.60 -5.93
C LEU A 97 -0.95 -1.56 -5.81
N LEU A 98 -0.42 -0.38 -5.46
CA LEU A 98 0.98 -0.14 -5.17
C LEU A 98 1.16 0.02 -3.66
N ALA A 99 1.93 -0.86 -3.04
CA ALA A 99 2.23 -0.80 -1.62
C ALA A 99 3.35 0.23 -1.37
N ILE A 100 3.04 1.32 -0.66
CA ILE A 100 3.95 2.44 -0.45
C ILE A 100 4.42 2.47 1.01
N TYR A 101 5.73 2.39 1.20
CA TYR A 101 6.42 2.54 2.48
C TYR A 101 7.12 3.89 2.60
N TYR A 102 7.08 4.48 3.80
CA TYR A 102 7.68 5.78 4.09
C TYR A 102 8.91 5.61 4.97
N GLN A 103 10.08 5.97 4.45
CA GLN A 103 11.36 5.88 5.16
C GLN A 103 12.15 7.18 5.01
N SER A 104 12.53 7.82 6.12
CA SER A 104 13.39 9.00 6.13
C SER A 104 12.94 10.13 5.18
N GLY A 105 11.64 10.40 5.14
CA GLY A 105 11.06 11.44 4.28
C GLY A 105 10.91 11.05 2.81
N LYS A 106 11.27 9.81 2.43
CA LYS A 106 11.14 9.26 1.08
C LYS A 106 10.02 8.23 1.01
N GLN A 107 9.40 8.11 -0.15
CA GLN A 107 8.35 7.14 -0.46
C GLN A 107 8.91 6.06 -1.37
N LYS A 108 8.67 4.79 -1.03
CA LYS A 108 9.19 3.63 -1.76
C LYS A 108 8.06 2.64 -2.06
N ILE A 109 7.94 2.17 -3.30
CA ILE A 109 6.98 1.10 -3.64
C ILE A 109 7.57 -0.28 -3.34
N VAL A 110 7.07 -0.97 -2.33
CA VAL A 110 7.62 -2.27 -1.94
C VAL A 110 6.98 -3.45 -2.68
N SER A 111 5.77 -3.29 -3.21
CA SER A 111 5.11 -4.36 -3.97
C SER A 111 3.97 -3.85 -4.86
N ILE A 112 3.66 -4.63 -5.90
CA ILE A 112 2.58 -4.36 -6.86
C ILE A 112 1.65 -5.57 -6.93
N TYR A 113 0.34 -5.31 -6.89
CA TYR A 113 -0.68 -6.34 -7.03
C TYR A 113 -1.59 -6.06 -8.22
N ASP A 114 -1.79 -7.06 -9.08
CA ASP A 114 -2.81 -7.06 -10.13
C ASP A 114 -4.14 -7.53 -9.56
N LEU A 115 -5.17 -6.73 -9.80
CA LEU A 115 -6.52 -6.95 -9.31
C LEU A 115 -7.53 -7.21 -10.42
N LYS A 116 -7.13 -7.30 -11.70
CA LYS A 116 -8.07 -7.46 -12.82
C LYS A 116 -8.96 -8.70 -12.71
N LYS A 117 -8.49 -9.73 -12.02
CA LYS A 117 -9.24 -10.98 -11.75
C LYS A 117 -9.84 -11.04 -10.35
N SER A 118 -9.71 -9.96 -9.57
CA SER A 118 -10.20 -9.86 -8.20
C SER A 118 -11.62 -9.32 -8.15
N LYS A 119 -12.39 -9.75 -7.16
CA LYS A 119 -13.70 -9.20 -6.83
C LYS A 119 -13.61 -8.35 -5.58
N VAL A 120 -14.30 -7.22 -5.61
CA VAL A 120 -14.47 -6.35 -4.43
C VAL A 120 -15.61 -6.91 -3.58
N ILE A 121 -15.29 -7.25 -2.34
CA ILE A 121 -16.25 -7.74 -1.36
C ILE A 121 -16.39 -6.75 -0.20
N ASP A 122 -17.61 -6.63 0.30
CA ASP A 122 -17.91 -5.78 1.46
C ASP A 122 -17.33 -6.44 2.72
N ALA A 123 -16.57 -5.66 3.49
CA ALA A 123 -15.97 -6.07 4.74
C ALA A 123 -16.63 -5.33 5.90
N THR A 124 -17.17 -6.08 6.85
CA THR A 124 -17.84 -5.51 8.02
C THR A 124 -16.80 -5.04 9.02
N SER A 125 -16.76 -3.73 9.34
CA SER A 125 -15.94 -3.25 10.45
C SER A 125 -16.59 -3.65 11.77
N GLY A 126 -16.03 -4.65 12.46
CA GLY A 126 -16.54 -5.13 13.75
C GLY A 126 -16.56 -4.09 14.88
N LYS A 127 -15.91 -2.91 14.73
CA LYS A 127 -15.82 -1.91 15.81
C LYS A 127 -16.16 -0.45 15.42
N THR A 128 -16.17 -0.08 14.13
CA THR A 128 -16.28 1.35 13.74
C THR A 128 -17.53 1.70 12.93
N GLY A 129 -18.38 0.73 12.58
CA GLY A 129 -19.58 0.97 11.75
C GLY A 129 -19.30 1.46 10.33
N LYS A 130 -18.03 1.73 9.99
CA LYS A 130 -17.61 2.18 8.67
C LYS A 130 -17.62 0.99 7.72
N LYS A 131 -18.35 1.13 6.60
CA LYS A 131 -18.29 0.19 5.49
C LYS A 131 -16.87 0.17 4.95
N ARG A 132 -16.31 -1.02 4.87
CA ARG A 132 -15.00 -1.28 4.27
C ARG A 132 -15.18 -2.22 3.10
N VAL A 133 -14.22 -2.23 2.21
CA VAL A 133 -14.14 -3.22 1.15
C VAL A 133 -12.76 -3.85 1.15
N ARG A 134 -12.70 -5.08 0.67
CA ARG A 134 -11.46 -5.80 0.44
C ARG A 134 -11.52 -6.47 -0.92
N TRP A 135 -10.35 -6.83 -1.42
CA TRP A 135 -10.22 -7.62 -2.64
C TRP A 135 -10.09 -9.09 -2.24
N ASP A 136 -10.93 -9.96 -2.82
CA ASP A 136 -10.96 -11.39 -2.47
C ASP A 136 -9.69 -12.13 -2.90
N LYS A 137 -9.08 -11.65 -3.99
CA LYS A 137 -7.86 -12.16 -4.60
C LYS A 137 -6.97 -11.01 -5.03
N GLY A 138 -5.74 -11.34 -5.35
CA GLY A 138 -4.76 -10.41 -5.92
C GLY A 138 -3.47 -11.16 -6.10
N GLU A 139 -2.89 -11.06 -7.28
CA GLU A 139 -1.61 -11.70 -7.59
C GLU A 139 -0.53 -10.65 -7.40
N SER A 140 0.47 -10.96 -6.56
CA SER A 140 1.67 -10.14 -6.49
C SER A 140 2.36 -10.28 -7.83
N LEU A 141 2.42 -9.20 -8.61
CA LEU A 141 3.09 -9.24 -9.91
C LEU A 141 4.61 -9.24 -9.72
N VAL A 142 5.09 -8.37 -8.83
CA VAL A 142 6.52 -8.11 -8.60
C VAL A 142 6.70 -7.54 -7.19
N SER A 143 7.61 -8.11 -6.40
CA SER A 143 8.26 -7.41 -5.30
C SER A 143 9.42 -6.63 -5.91
N ILE A 144 9.40 -5.30 -5.84
CA ILE A 144 10.35 -4.47 -6.61
C ILE A 144 11.69 -4.43 -5.86
N PRO A 145 12.77 -5.01 -6.42
CA PRO A 145 14.08 -5.02 -5.79
C PRO A 145 14.81 -3.67 -6.01
N GLU A 146 14.68 -3.07 -7.19
CA GLU A 146 15.47 -1.91 -7.57
C GLU A 146 14.65 -0.62 -7.58
N PHE A 147 15.13 0.37 -6.82
CA PHE A 147 14.50 1.67 -6.66
C PHE A 147 15.30 2.75 -7.35
N GLU A 148 14.89 3.15 -8.55
CA GLU A 148 15.46 4.36 -9.17
C GLU A 148 14.69 5.60 -8.70
N PRO A 149 15.38 6.72 -8.43
CA PRO A 149 14.73 8.02 -8.30
C PRO A 149 14.01 8.29 -9.61
N CYS A 150 12.69 8.24 -9.59
CA CYS A 150 11.93 8.57 -10.76
C CYS A 150 11.83 10.09 -10.81
N ALA A 151 12.54 10.71 -11.74
CA ALA A 151 12.24 12.07 -12.17
C ALA A 151 10.90 11.98 -12.92
N VAL A 152 9.81 11.81 -12.17
CA VAL A 152 8.50 11.80 -12.79
C VAL A 152 8.24 13.23 -13.21
N ASN A 153 8.41 13.50 -14.50
CA ASN A 153 7.74 14.59 -15.20
C ASN A 153 6.21 14.52 -15.06
N ASN A 154 5.72 13.47 -14.38
CA ASN A 154 4.34 13.31 -13.95
C ASN A 154 4.21 13.47 -12.43
N THR A 155 3.94 14.70 -12.00
CA THR A 155 3.68 15.00 -10.60
C THR A 155 2.50 14.15 -10.11
N ILE A 156 2.73 13.30 -9.11
CA ILE A 156 1.63 12.70 -8.37
C ILE A 156 1.04 13.81 -7.48
N VAL A 157 0.01 14.46 -8.00
CA VAL A 157 -0.54 15.73 -7.50
C VAL A 157 -1.00 15.64 -6.04
N ASN A 158 -1.23 14.44 -5.50
CA ASN A 158 -1.71 14.27 -4.14
C ASN A 158 -1.04 13.09 -3.44
N LEU A 159 0.27 13.17 -3.16
CA LEU A 159 0.91 12.35 -2.13
C LEU A 159 1.17 13.11 -0.81
N GLY A 160 0.11 13.33 -0.02
CA GLY A 160 0.20 13.93 1.32
C GLY A 160 1.05 13.15 2.33
N ARG A 161 1.65 13.80 3.34
CA ARG A 161 2.45 13.11 4.36
C ARG A 161 1.63 12.04 5.10
N GLY A 162 2.09 10.79 5.07
CA GLY A 162 1.66 9.74 6.00
C GLY A 162 0.29 9.10 5.75
N PHE A 163 -0.27 9.22 4.53
CA PHE A 163 -1.39 8.45 3.98
C PHE A 163 -2.10 7.51 4.95
N SER A 164 -3.32 7.85 5.33
CA SER A 164 -4.13 6.99 6.18
C SER A 164 -5.01 6.01 5.40
N HIS A 165 -5.18 6.23 4.09
CA HIS A 165 -6.11 5.49 3.23
C HIS A 165 -5.51 5.30 1.83
N PRO A 166 -6.04 4.34 1.03
CA PRO A 166 -5.70 4.21 -0.38
C PRO A 166 -6.06 5.49 -1.14
N GLN A 167 -5.23 5.90 -2.09
CA GLN A 167 -5.57 7.02 -2.97
C GLN A 167 -5.20 6.73 -4.42
N ARG A 168 -5.99 7.28 -5.33
CA ARG A 168 -5.72 7.23 -6.76
C ARG A 168 -4.42 7.97 -7.07
N LEU A 169 -3.54 7.32 -7.82
CA LEU A 169 -2.34 7.98 -8.33
C LEU A 169 -2.69 8.62 -9.66
N ILE A 170 -2.40 9.91 -9.77
CA ILE A 170 -2.58 10.67 -11.01
C ILE A 170 -1.20 10.98 -11.53
N PHE A 171 -0.90 10.52 -12.74
CA PHE A 171 0.34 10.83 -13.43
C PHE A 171 -0.01 11.87 -14.50
N GLN A 172 0.36 13.14 -14.30
CA GLN A 172 0.18 14.18 -15.32
C GLN A 172 1.33 14.12 -16.32
N SER A 173 1.13 13.87 -17.60
CA SER A 173 2.22 14.06 -18.57
C SER A 173 2.74 15.50 -18.48
N SER A 174 4.05 15.72 -18.33
CA SER A 174 4.61 17.04 -18.64
C SER A 174 4.34 17.29 -20.12
N ILE A 175 3.38 18.15 -20.42
CA ILE A 175 3.34 18.79 -21.73
C ILE A 175 4.53 19.75 -21.70
N SER A 176 5.59 19.36 -22.42
CA SER A 176 6.60 20.30 -22.86
C SER A 176 6.05 20.95 -24.11
N ASP A 177 5.48 22.15 -23.96
CA ASP A 177 5.45 23.15 -25.02
C ASP A 177 6.59 24.15 -24.76
#